data_AF-B5FDL6-F1
#
_entry.id   AF-B5FDL6-F1
#
_cell.length_a   1.000
_cell.length_b   1.000
_cell.length_c   1.000
_cell.angle_alpha   90.00
_cell.angle_beta   90.00
_cell.angle_gamma   90.00
#
_symmetry.space_group_name_H-M   'P 1'
#
loop_
_entity.id
_entity.type
_entity.pdbx_description
1 polymer ?
#
loop_
_entity_poly.entity_id
_entity_poly.type
_entity_poly.pdbx_seq_one_letter_code
_entity_poly.pdbx_strand_id
1 'polypeptide(L)'
;MKKWFIALLLPLALAACSSSQTAGISVDSSTQKVVFGDNVLGNRLSVEQITTQDNNGLVRGIVSVTSKFTGDQQLQYRFYWYDEQGLEVNGSDSPWRTFIVRGLDTMSIQSVAIKPEATQFRVQIRTLE
;
A
#
# COMPACT_ATOMS: atom_id res chain seq x y z
N MET A 1 -0.74 -32.76 57.46
CA MET A 1 -0.91 -33.25 56.06
C MET A 1 -1.91 -32.38 55.28
N LYS A 2 -1.72 -31.05 55.22
CA LYS A 2 -2.65 -30.12 54.53
C LYS A 2 -1.95 -29.09 53.63
N LYS A 3 -0.61 -29.06 53.67
CA LYS A 3 0.23 -28.18 52.84
C LYS A 3 0.60 -28.78 51.49
N TRP A 4 0.36 -30.08 51.29
CA TRP A 4 0.74 -30.76 50.04
C TRP A 4 -0.32 -30.64 48.93
N PHE A 5 -1.58 -30.39 49.28
CA PHE A 5 -2.66 -30.24 48.29
C PHE A 5 -2.61 -28.90 47.52
N ILE A 6 -1.89 -27.89 48.04
CA ILE A 6 -1.77 -26.58 47.38
C ILE A 6 -0.68 -26.59 46.30
N ALA A 7 0.32 -27.47 46.44
CA ALA A 7 1.45 -27.56 45.49
C ALA A 7 1.07 -28.22 44.15
N LEU A 8 -0.04 -28.96 44.08
CA LEU A 8 -0.45 -29.67 42.87
C LEU A 8 -1.39 -28.86 41.96
N LEU A 9 -1.94 -27.74 42.44
CA LEU A 9 -2.94 -26.94 41.70
C LEU A 9 -2.33 -25.78 40.89
N LEU A 10 -1.05 -25.48 41.12
CA LEU A 10 -0.32 -24.40 40.43
C LEU A 10 0.03 -24.69 38.95
N PRO A 11 0.35 -25.93 38.51
CA PRO A 11 0.69 -26.16 37.11
C PRO A 11 -0.52 -26.21 36.15
N LEU A 12 -1.76 -26.31 36.64
CA LEU A 12 -2.96 -26.34 35.78
C LEU A 12 -3.44 -24.95 35.33
N ALA A 13 -2.98 -23.87 35.96
CA ALA A 13 -3.39 -22.51 35.61
C ALA A 13 -2.69 -21.96 34.35
N LEU A 14 -1.64 -22.62 33.86
CA LEU A 14 -0.84 -22.15 32.71
C LEU A 14 -1.36 -22.59 31.34
N ALA A 15 -2.36 -23.47 31.27
CA ALA A 15 -2.90 -23.98 30.00
C ALA A 15 -4.14 -23.20 29.49
N ALA A 16 -4.58 -22.15 30.18
CA ALA A 16 -5.84 -21.46 29.87
C ALA A 16 -5.73 -20.33 28.81
N CYS A 17 -4.52 -19.97 28.35
CA CYS A 17 -4.32 -18.86 27.42
C CYS A 17 -3.99 -19.32 26.00
N SER A 18 -4.88 -20.07 25.35
CA SER A 18 -4.73 -20.37 23.91
C SER A 18 -6.05 -20.28 23.12
N SER A 19 -6.97 -19.38 23.48
CA SER A 19 -8.02 -18.95 22.57
C SER A 19 -7.50 -17.79 21.70
N SER A 20 -6.53 -18.08 20.83
CA SER A 20 -6.06 -17.12 19.84
C SER A 20 -7.07 -17.06 18.69
N GLN A 21 -8.19 -16.36 18.92
CA GLN A 21 -9.00 -15.80 17.83
C GLN A 21 -8.21 -14.60 17.28
N THR A 22 -7.11 -14.87 16.57
CA THR A 22 -6.46 -13.82 15.78
C THR A 22 -7.43 -13.47 14.67
N ALA A 23 -8.08 -12.31 14.78
CA ALA A 23 -8.77 -11.72 13.65
C ALA A 23 -7.71 -11.62 12.53
N GLY A 24 -7.84 -12.46 11.50
CA GLY A 24 -6.96 -12.41 10.36
C GLY A 24 -7.12 -11.04 9.72
N ILE A 25 -6.14 -10.17 9.88
CA ILE A 25 -6.06 -8.95 9.09
C ILE A 25 -5.71 -9.43 7.68
N SER A 26 -6.72 -9.63 6.83
CA SER A 26 -6.51 -9.79 5.40
C SER A 26 -6.12 -8.42 4.85
N VAL A 27 -4.83 -8.11 4.87
CA VAL A 27 -4.34 -6.97 4.10
C VAL A 27 -4.37 -7.41 2.65
N ASP A 28 -5.27 -6.82 1.87
CA ASP A 28 -5.25 -6.97 0.43
C ASP A 28 -3.91 -6.42 -0.08
N SER A 29 -3.00 -7.31 -0.47
CA SER A 29 -1.65 -6.94 -0.92
C SER A 29 -1.70 -6.11 -2.19
N SER A 30 -2.83 -6.14 -2.93
CA SER A 30 -3.00 -5.42 -4.18
C SER A 30 -2.98 -3.91 -4.00
N THR A 31 -3.44 -3.37 -2.87
CA THR A 31 -3.49 -1.92 -2.60
C THR A 31 -2.23 -1.36 -1.94
N GLN A 32 -1.29 -2.22 -1.51
CA GLN A 32 -0.05 -1.81 -0.82
C GLN A 32 0.94 -1.02 -1.70
N LYS A 33 0.62 -0.83 -2.98
CA LYS A 33 1.42 -0.05 -3.93
C LYS A 33 1.09 1.43 -3.93
N VAL A 34 0.09 1.92 -3.20
CA VAL A 34 -0.27 3.36 -3.16
C VAL A 34 -0.19 3.91 -1.74
N VAL A 35 0.48 5.05 -1.59
CA VAL A 35 0.62 5.79 -0.33
C VAL A 35 0.03 7.19 -0.51
N PHE A 36 -0.89 7.57 0.36
CA PHE A 36 -1.46 8.91 0.41
C PHE A 36 -0.67 9.79 1.39
N GLY A 37 -0.46 11.06 1.04
CA GLY A 37 0.29 12.02 1.84
C GLY A 37 -0.37 12.37 3.18
N ASP A 38 -1.69 12.20 3.27
CA ASP A 38 -2.46 12.42 4.50
C ASP A 38 -3.75 11.59 4.51
N ASN A 39 -4.38 11.50 5.70
CA ASN A 39 -5.60 10.73 5.92
C ASN A 39 -6.83 11.32 5.21
N VAL A 40 -6.90 12.64 5.02
CA VAL A 40 -8.01 13.29 4.32
C VAL A 40 -8.02 12.87 2.87
N LEU A 41 -6.86 12.88 2.21
CA LEU A 41 -6.69 12.42 0.85
C LEU A 41 -6.97 10.93 0.72
N GLY A 42 -6.46 10.11 1.65
CA GLY A 42 -6.74 8.67 1.67
C GLY A 42 -8.24 8.33 1.82
N ASN A 43 -9.01 9.19 2.50
CA ASN A 43 -10.46 9.04 2.59
C ASN A 43 -11.21 9.56 1.34
N ARG A 44 -10.59 10.47 0.57
CA ARG A 44 -11.18 11.06 -0.63
C ARG A 44 -10.88 10.30 -1.91
N LEU A 45 -9.96 9.35 -1.90
CA LEU A 45 -9.62 8.53 -3.06
C LEU A 45 -9.90 7.04 -2.80
N SER A 46 -10.26 6.31 -3.85
CA SER A 46 -10.08 4.85 -3.93
C SER A 46 -9.07 4.52 -5.00
N VAL A 47 -8.35 3.42 -4.80
CA VAL A 47 -7.55 2.79 -5.84
C VAL A 47 -8.41 1.69 -6.44
N GLU A 48 -8.80 1.85 -7.70
CA GLU A 48 -9.68 0.88 -8.39
C GLU A 48 -8.88 -0.26 -9.02
N GLN A 49 -7.76 0.08 -9.64
CA GLN A 49 -6.96 -0.88 -10.38
C GLN A 49 -5.49 -0.51 -10.33
N ILE A 50 -4.65 -1.53 -10.20
CA ILE A 50 -3.21 -1.42 -10.38
C ILE A 50 -2.78 -2.42 -11.44
N THR A 51 -2.11 -1.94 -12.49
CA THR A 51 -1.67 -2.75 -13.61
C THR A 51 -0.19 -2.55 -13.86
N THR A 52 0.47 -3.63 -14.25
CA THR A 52 1.87 -3.65 -14.68
C THR A 52 1.91 -4.19 -16.11
N GLN A 53 2.61 -3.52 -17.02
CA GLN A 53 2.73 -3.92 -18.42
C GLN A 53 4.20 -3.96 -18.81
N ASP A 54 4.56 -4.88 -19.72
CA ASP A 54 5.85 -4.81 -20.40
C ASP A 54 5.88 -3.58 -21.33
N ASN A 55 7.04 -2.93 -21.36
CA ASN A 55 7.34 -1.81 -22.23
C ASN A 55 8.74 -1.96 -22.81
N ASN A 56 8.89 -2.89 -23.76
CA ASN A 56 10.16 -3.16 -24.45
C ASN A 56 11.29 -3.55 -23.49
N GLY A 57 11.01 -4.47 -22.56
CA GLY A 57 11.97 -4.91 -21.54
C GLY A 57 12.09 -3.98 -20.32
N LEU A 58 11.28 -2.92 -20.27
CA LEU A 58 11.07 -2.10 -19.09
C LEU A 58 9.66 -2.32 -18.55
N VAL A 59 9.45 -1.99 -17.27
CA VAL A 59 8.12 -2.10 -16.66
C VAL A 59 7.36 -0.78 -16.75
N ARG A 60 6.09 -0.83 -17.16
CA ARG A 60 5.13 0.27 -17.05
C ARG A 60 4.13 0.00 -15.93
N GLY A 61 4.11 0.87 -14.93
CA GLY A 61 3.13 0.85 -13.84
C GLY A 61 1.98 1.81 -14.12
N ILE A 62 0.75 1.35 -13.91
CA ILE A 62 -0.49 2.13 -14.10
C ILE A 62 -1.34 1.96 -12.84
N VAL A 63 -1.84 3.08 -12.31
CA VAL A 63 -2.74 3.11 -11.14
C VAL A 63 -3.96 3.95 -11.49
N SER A 64 -5.15 3.35 -11.38
CA SER A 64 -6.43 4.04 -11.52
C SER A 64 -6.94 4.45 -10.16
N VAL A 65 -7.20 5.76 -9.99
CA VAL A 65 -7.75 6.33 -8.76
C VAL A 65 -9.09 6.98 -9.04
N THR A 66 -10.06 6.77 -8.15
CA THR A 66 -11.38 7.37 -8.22
C THR A 66 -11.55 8.38 -7.10
N SER A 67 -12.09 9.55 -7.42
CA SER A 67 -12.49 10.52 -6.41
C SER A 67 -13.78 10.08 -5.73
N LYS A 68 -13.76 10.05 -4.40
CA LYS A 68 -14.94 9.95 -3.53
C LYS A 68 -15.45 11.33 -3.11
N PHE A 69 -14.79 12.38 -3.57
CA PHE A 69 -15.16 13.77 -3.31
C PHE A 69 -15.89 14.36 -4.51
N THR A 70 -16.84 15.26 -4.28
CA THR A 70 -17.66 15.86 -5.33
C THR A 70 -16.97 17.01 -6.06
N GLY A 71 -15.92 17.59 -5.49
CA GLY A 71 -15.12 18.64 -6.12
C GLY A 71 -13.86 18.11 -6.78
N ASP A 72 -13.25 18.97 -7.61
CA ASP A 72 -11.97 18.69 -8.25
C ASP A 72 -10.82 18.80 -7.25
N GLN A 73 -9.83 17.91 -7.36
CA GLN A 73 -8.64 17.89 -6.51
C GLN A 73 -7.37 17.98 -7.36
N GLN A 74 -6.56 19.02 -7.11
CA GLN A 74 -5.22 19.15 -7.69
C GLN A 74 -4.20 18.43 -6.80
N LEU A 75 -3.52 17.46 -7.38
CA LEU A 75 -2.67 16.52 -6.66
C LEU A 75 -1.34 16.34 -7.36
N GLN A 76 -0.36 15.81 -6.65
CA GLN A 76 0.91 15.35 -7.20
C GLN A 76 1.08 13.86 -6.96
N TYR A 77 1.73 13.17 -7.90
CA TYR A 77 2.13 11.79 -7.72
C TYR A 77 3.61 11.56 -8.07
N ARG A 78 4.19 10.50 -7.49
CA ARG A 78 5.54 10.03 -7.79
C ARG A 78 5.59 8.51 -7.73
N PHE A 79 6.27 7.91 -8.72
CA PHE A 79 6.59 6.48 -8.73
C PHE A 79 7.98 6.25 -8.15
N TYR A 80 8.07 5.34 -7.20
CA TYR A 80 9.30 4.75 -6.68
C TYR A 80 9.40 3.33 -7.23
N TRP A 81 10.60 2.94 -7.63
CA TRP A 81 10.84 1.70 -8.35
C TRP A 81 11.75 0.79 -7.55
N TYR A 82 11.42 -0.50 -7.55
CA TYR A 82 12.11 -1.52 -6.76
C TYR A 82 12.45 -2.72 -7.64
N ASP A 83 13.51 -3.42 -7.28
CA ASP A 83 13.88 -4.68 -7.90
C ASP A 83 13.00 -5.84 -7.40
N GLU A 84 13.31 -7.05 -7.86
CA GLU A 84 12.58 -8.26 -7.48
C GLU A 84 12.71 -8.59 -5.99
N GLN A 85 13.78 -8.12 -5.35
CA GLN A 85 14.06 -8.29 -3.92
C GLN A 85 13.41 -7.21 -3.07
N GLY A 86 12.76 -6.22 -3.68
CA GLY A 86 12.10 -5.10 -3.01
C GLY A 86 13.05 -3.98 -2.58
N LEU A 87 14.28 -3.94 -3.12
CA LEU A 87 15.23 -2.85 -2.88
C LEU A 87 14.98 -1.72 -3.88
N GLU A 88 15.11 -0.48 -3.42
CA GLU A 88 14.92 0.69 -4.29
C GLU A 88 16.02 0.76 -5.35
N VAL A 89 15.62 0.88 -6.60
CA VAL A 89 16.55 0.99 -7.73
C VAL A 89 16.94 2.46 -7.90
N ASN A 90 18.12 2.80 -7.38
CA ASN A 90 18.67 4.15 -7.46
C ASN A 90 18.68 4.69 -8.90
N GLY A 91 18.20 5.93 -9.06
CA GLY A 91 18.13 6.63 -10.34
C GLY A 91 17.03 6.12 -11.28
N SER A 92 16.12 5.26 -10.81
CA SER A 92 14.89 4.89 -11.53
C SER A 92 13.66 5.66 -11.03
N ASP A 93 13.80 6.49 -9.99
CA ASP A 93 12.73 7.29 -9.43
C ASP A 93 12.15 8.28 -10.46
N SER A 94 10.82 8.39 -10.50
CA SER A 94 10.16 9.36 -11.37
C SER A 94 10.13 10.75 -10.71
N PRO A 95 10.12 11.87 -11.47
CA PRO A 95 9.87 13.18 -10.90
C PRO A 95 8.42 13.27 -10.37
N TRP A 96 8.18 14.21 -9.47
CA TRP A 96 6.81 14.59 -9.09
C TRP A 96 6.04 15.11 -10.31
N ARG A 97 4.82 14.61 -10.52
CA ARG A 97 3.93 15.03 -11.60
C ARG A 97 2.61 15.49 -11.03
N THR A 98 2.09 16.61 -11.52
CA THR A 98 0.77 17.13 -11.13
C THR A 98 -0.33 16.49 -11.97
N PHE A 99 -1.48 16.24 -11.36
CA PHE A 99 -2.71 15.82 -12.05
C PHE A 99 -3.94 16.38 -11.33
N ILE A 100 -5.08 16.35 -12.01
CA ILE A 100 -6.38 16.77 -11.46
C ILE A 100 -7.31 15.58 -11.56
N VAL A 101 -7.80 15.09 -10.42
CA VAL A 101 -8.91 14.15 -10.40
C VAL A 101 -10.19 14.95 -10.19
N ARG A 102 -11.13 14.83 -11.13
CA ARG A 102 -12.41 15.53 -11.05
C ARG A 102 -13.33 14.88 -10.04
N GLY A 103 -14.33 15.63 -9.59
CA GLY A 103 -15.34 15.13 -8.67
C GLY A 103 -15.99 13.84 -9.16
N LEU A 104 -16.00 12.80 -8.31
CA LEU A 104 -16.55 11.46 -8.59
C LEU A 104 -15.97 10.74 -9.83
N ASP A 105 -14.89 11.26 -10.41
CA ASP A 105 -14.31 10.75 -11.64
C ASP A 105 -13.15 9.79 -11.36
N THR A 106 -12.83 8.96 -12.35
CA THR A 106 -11.69 8.03 -12.33
C THR A 106 -10.57 8.55 -13.23
N MET A 107 -9.34 8.61 -12.71
CA MET A 107 -8.16 8.97 -13.48
C MET A 107 -7.05 7.93 -13.33
N SER A 108 -6.39 7.60 -14.44
CA SER A 108 -5.21 6.74 -14.43
C SER A 108 -3.93 7.55 -14.47
N ILE A 109 -3.03 7.27 -13.54
CA ILE A 109 -1.65 7.77 -13.51
C ILE A 109 -0.70 6.63 -13.88
N GLN A 110 0.40 6.96 -14.54
CA GLN A 110 1.34 5.95 -15.03
C GLN A 110 2.78 6.45 -15.06
N SER A 111 3.71 5.51 -14.99
CA SER A 111 5.13 5.75 -15.25
C SER A 111 5.80 4.50 -15.83
N VAL A 112 6.94 4.68 -16.49
CA VAL A 112 7.78 3.61 -17.01
C VAL A 112 9.10 3.62 -16.24
N ALA A 113 9.58 2.45 -15.83
CA ALA A 113 10.87 2.28 -15.22
C ALA A 113 11.98 2.76 -16.15
N ILE A 114 13.06 3.33 -15.60
CA ILE A 114 14.21 3.78 -16.40
C ILE A 114 15.20 2.62 -16.61
N LYS A 115 15.20 1.66 -15.69
CA LYS A 115 16.12 0.53 -15.67
C LYS A 115 15.39 -0.81 -15.72
N PRO A 116 15.93 -1.83 -16.41
CA PRO A 116 15.28 -3.12 -16.56
C PRO A 116 15.19 -3.92 -15.25
N GLU A 117 16.11 -3.72 -14.31
CA GLU A 117 16.07 -4.35 -13.00
C GLU A 117 14.93 -3.83 -12.10
N ALA A 118 14.32 -2.69 -12.43
CA ALA A 118 13.17 -2.15 -11.72
C ALA A 118 11.87 -2.85 -12.18
N THR A 119 11.48 -3.88 -11.45
CA THR A 119 10.33 -4.74 -11.78
C THR A 119 9.08 -4.45 -10.94
N GLN A 120 9.23 -3.76 -9.82
CA GLN A 120 8.16 -3.43 -8.88
C GLN A 120 8.07 -1.91 -8.67
N PHE A 121 6.91 -1.43 -8.20
CA PHE A 121 6.73 -0.01 -7.93
C PHE A 121 5.80 0.27 -6.75
N ARG A 122 5.97 1.47 -6.19
CA ARG A 122 5.03 2.14 -5.29
C ARG A 122 4.75 3.54 -5.81
N VAL A 123 3.54 4.02 -5.62
CA VAL A 123 3.11 5.37 -5.96
C VAL A 123 2.80 6.14 -4.69
N GLN A 124 3.37 7.33 -4.57
CA GLN A 124 2.96 8.29 -3.56
C GLN A 124 2.07 9.34 -4.21
N ILE A 125 0.94 9.68 -3.57
CA ILE A 125 0.01 10.72 -4.00
C ILE A 125 -0.14 11.73 -2.86
N ARG A 126 0.01 13.02 -3.15
CA ARG A 126 -0.14 14.11 -2.18
C ARG A 126 -0.91 15.29 -2.76
N THR A 127 -1.36 16.19 -1.90
CA THR A 127 -1.94 17.47 -2.32
C THR A 127 -0.88 18.34 -3.00
N LEU A 128 -1.32 19.17 -3.95
CA LEU A 128 -0.52 20.28 -4.46
C LEU A 128 -0.55 21.39 -3.40
N GLU A 129 0.61 21.78 -2.86
CA GLU A 129 0.74 22.93 -1.95
C GLU A 129 0.56 24.26 -2.69
#